data_AF-A0A358DN77-F1
#
_entry.id   AF-A0A358DN77-F1
#
_cell.length_a   1.000
_cell.length_b   1.000
_cell.length_c   1.000
_cell.angle_alpha   90.00
_cell.angle_beta   90.00
_cell.angle_gamma   90.00
#
_symmetry.space_group_name_H-M   'P 1'
#
loop_
_entity.id
_entity.type
_entity.pdbx_description
1 polymer ?
#
loop_
_entity_poly.entity_id
_entity_poly.type
_entity_poly.pdbx_seq_one_letter_code
_entity_poly.pdbx_strand_id
1 'polypeptide(L)'
;MAISACGAEEEMVVCGGNGEMHGDHCHCNSGYELTEDETSCVQAPEPRPNNEQNPSNQTSDSLDFNPSNPRGATTTAEDGTRVWLVEAIDGATALTIELYEAYGGPTTAGVVEMIQQETSYATCGTCLILRTGCVAHNDHMDCQKSFMPRAEGQMEIQTLGMSPGQRLSGSLSDLVFQEVTIGSRGQTNPVTGGELFELNSWPFNVRLEALNGPEEACGGHGQLHGDHCDCDPGYRRDPQDPMRCIPG
;
A
#
# COMPACT_ATOMS: atom_id res chain seq x y z
N MET A 1 -39.53 -76.72 -13.56
CA MET A 1 -39.19 -76.18 -12.23
C MET A 1 -37.85 -75.49 -12.39
N ALA A 2 -37.81 -74.15 -12.51
CA ALA A 2 -37.89 -73.16 -11.42
C ALA A 2 -36.65 -73.22 -10.52
N ILE A 3 -35.94 -72.17 -10.12
CA ILE A 3 -35.89 -70.69 -10.26
C ILE A 3 -34.51 -70.35 -9.62
N SER A 4 -33.76 -69.35 -10.08
CA SER A 4 -33.34 -68.23 -9.22
C SER A 4 -32.49 -67.22 -9.98
N ALA A 5 -32.99 -66.00 -9.99
CA ALA A 5 -32.36 -64.81 -10.52
C ALA A 5 -31.30 -64.28 -9.54
N CYS A 6 -30.15 -63.85 -10.03
CA CYS A 6 -29.30 -62.92 -9.30
C CYS A 6 -29.88 -61.50 -9.47
N GLY A 7 -30.58 -61.01 -8.46
CA GLY A 7 -30.67 -59.57 -8.23
C GLY A 7 -29.36 -59.13 -7.59
N ALA A 8 -28.62 -58.25 -8.26
CA ALA A 8 -27.59 -57.47 -7.60
C ALA A 8 -28.33 -56.36 -6.85
N GLU A 9 -28.39 -56.47 -5.54
CA GLU A 9 -28.80 -55.37 -4.67
C GLU A 9 -27.70 -54.31 -4.79
N GLU A 10 -28.00 -53.16 -5.40
CA GLU A 10 -27.11 -51.99 -5.34
C GLU A 10 -27.05 -51.58 -3.87
N GLU A 11 -25.96 -51.96 -3.18
CA GLU A 11 -25.63 -51.41 -1.88
C GLU A 11 -25.57 -49.88 -2.03
N MET A 12 -26.59 -49.20 -1.53
CA MET A 12 -26.59 -47.75 -1.40
C MET A 12 -25.45 -47.39 -0.46
N VAL A 13 -24.31 -47.00 -1.05
CA VAL A 13 -23.13 -46.61 -0.29
C VAL A 13 -23.43 -45.28 0.37
N VAL A 14 -23.63 -45.31 1.68
CA VAL A 14 -23.90 -44.14 2.52
C VAL A 14 -22.85 -43.06 2.24
N CYS A 15 -23.31 -41.85 1.90
CA CYS A 15 -22.46 -40.70 1.60
C CYS A 15 -21.41 -40.94 0.49
N GLY A 16 -21.73 -41.80 -0.49
CA GLY A 16 -20.81 -42.16 -1.56
C GLY A 16 -19.54 -42.87 -1.08
N GLY A 17 -19.53 -43.37 0.17
CA GLY A 17 -18.39 -44.04 0.81
C GLY A 17 -17.34 -43.09 1.38
N ASN A 18 -17.56 -41.78 1.29
CA ASN A 18 -16.57 -40.75 1.67
C ASN A 18 -17.10 -39.81 2.76
N GLY A 19 -18.01 -40.27 3.61
CA GLY A 19 -18.55 -39.50 4.72
C GLY A 19 -19.42 -40.33 5.66
N GLU A 20 -19.94 -39.69 6.69
CA GLU A 20 -20.85 -40.26 7.68
C GLU A 20 -22.23 -39.61 7.60
N MET A 21 -23.29 -40.42 7.64
CA MET A 21 -24.68 -39.93 7.56
C MET A 21 -25.19 -39.50 8.93
N HIS A 22 -25.62 -38.25 9.06
CA HIS A 22 -26.34 -37.78 10.25
C HIS A 22 -27.71 -37.22 9.85
N GLY A 23 -28.76 -37.96 10.21
CA GLY A 23 -30.12 -37.59 9.86
C GLY A 23 -30.35 -37.69 8.35
N ASP A 24 -30.44 -36.54 7.69
CA ASP A 24 -30.75 -36.37 6.27
C ASP A 24 -29.60 -35.79 5.43
N HIS A 25 -28.47 -35.42 6.04
CA HIS A 25 -27.28 -34.94 5.33
C HIS A 25 -26.00 -35.73 5.68
N CYS A 26 -25.04 -35.68 4.77
CA CYS A 26 -23.72 -36.28 4.94
C CYS A 26 -22.70 -35.31 5.55
N HIS A 27 -21.88 -35.82 6.47
CA HIS A 27 -20.65 -35.18 6.90
C HIS A 27 -19.48 -35.80 6.13
N CYS A 28 -18.93 -35.08 5.17
CA CYS A 28 -17.87 -35.59 4.29
C CYS A 28 -16.50 -35.68 4.99
N ASN A 29 -15.75 -36.72 4.64
CA ASN A 29 -14.36 -36.88 5.02
C ASN A 29 -13.51 -35.76 4.40
N SER A 30 -12.38 -35.45 5.03
CA SER A 30 -11.43 -34.46 4.51
C SER A 30 -11.08 -34.70 3.04
N GLY A 31 -11.17 -33.66 2.20
CA GLY A 31 -10.92 -33.74 0.76
C GLY A 31 -12.14 -34.09 -0.08
N TYR A 32 -13.33 -34.17 0.53
CA TYR A 32 -14.60 -34.38 -0.16
C TYR A 32 -15.60 -33.27 0.21
N GLU A 33 -16.39 -32.85 -0.76
CA GLU A 33 -17.45 -31.84 -0.64
C GLU A 33 -18.82 -32.50 -0.81
N LEU A 34 -19.82 -31.90 -0.15
CA LEU A 34 -21.20 -32.37 -0.15
C LEU A 34 -21.85 -32.08 -1.51
N THR A 35 -22.60 -33.05 -2.08
CA THR A 35 -23.39 -32.83 -3.30
C THR A 35 -24.52 -31.83 -3.06
N GLU A 36 -25.03 -31.21 -4.14
CA GLU A 36 -26.11 -30.21 -4.04
C GLU A 36 -27.40 -30.75 -3.37
N ASP A 37 -27.63 -32.05 -3.44
CA ASP A 37 -28.76 -32.73 -2.79
C ASP A 37 -28.48 -33.17 -1.35
N GLU A 38 -27.29 -32.86 -0.82
CA GLU A 38 -26.81 -33.17 0.54
C GLU A 38 -26.70 -34.66 0.89
N THR A 39 -26.89 -35.56 -0.08
CA THR A 39 -26.97 -37.01 0.17
C THR A 39 -25.68 -37.78 -0.16
N SER A 40 -24.66 -37.12 -0.72
CA SER A 40 -23.41 -37.78 -1.13
C SER A 40 -22.19 -36.88 -1.02
N CYS A 41 -21.00 -37.48 -0.99
CA CYS A 41 -19.71 -36.78 -0.90
C CYS A 41 -18.87 -37.05 -2.15
N VAL A 42 -18.47 -35.99 -2.85
CA VAL A 42 -17.62 -36.03 -4.06
C VAL A 42 -16.27 -35.40 -3.79
N GLN A 43 -15.22 -35.80 -4.52
CA GLN A 43 -13.88 -35.28 -4.28
C GLN A 43 -13.85 -33.77 -4.50
N ALA A 44 -13.37 -33.03 -3.50
CA ALA A 44 -13.15 -31.59 -3.61
C ALA A 44 -12.12 -31.35 -4.72
N PRO A 45 -12.29 -30.31 -5.58
CA PRO A 45 -11.28 -29.97 -6.56
C PRO A 45 -9.94 -29.74 -5.84
N GLU A 46 -8.90 -30.48 -6.24
CA GLU A 46 -7.64 -30.49 -5.48
C GLU A 46 -7.09 -29.06 -5.31
N PRO A 47 -6.82 -28.62 -4.06
CA PRO A 47 -6.01 -27.44 -3.85
C PRO A 47 -4.62 -27.71 -4.44
N ARG A 48 -4.13 -26.78 -5.26
CA ARG A 48 -2.77 -26.83 -5.80
C ARG A 48 -1.79 -27.01 -4.63
N PRO A 49 -0.75 -27.85 -4.77
CA PRO A 49 -0.05 -28.40 -3.61
C PRO A 49 0.72 -27.33 -2.84
N ASN A 50 0.24 -27.00 -1.64
CA ASN A 50 0.99 -26.33 -0.60
C ASN A 50 1.86 -27.37 0.12
N ASN A 51 3.17 -27.20 0.01
CA ASN A 51 4.15 -27.95 0.79
C ASN A 51 4.41 -27.17 2.09
N GLU A 52 3.78 -27.58 3.19
CA GLU A 52 4.07 -27.03 4.52
C GLU A 52 5.27 -27.74 5.15
N GLN A 53 6.37 -27.02 5.33
CA GLN A 53 7.10 -26.95 6.60
C GLN A 53 8.21 -25.87 6.53
N ASN A 54 7.87 -24.63 6.89
CA ASN A 54 8.75 -23.74 7.67
C ASN A 54 7.96 -22.54 8.22
N PRO A 55 8.34 -21.99 9.41
CA PRO A 55 7.43 -21.27 10.29
C PRO A 55 7.44 -19.76 10.05
N SER A 56 6.30 -19.22 9.59
CA SER A 56 5.82 -17.87 9.87
C SER A 56 4.57 -17.62 9.04
N ASN A 57 3.43 -18.17 9.46
CA ASN A 57 2.14 -17.79 8.89
C ASN A 57 1.76 -16.43 9.47
N GLN A 58 2.37 -15.37 8.95
CA GLN A 58 1.83 -14.03 9.06
C GLN A 58 0.76 -13.94 8.00
N THR A 59 -0.48 -14.15 8.41
CA THR A 59 -1.65 -13.85 7.60
C THR A 59 -1.57 -12.38 7.19
N SER A 60 -1.29 -12.15 5.91
CA SER A 60 -1.33 -10.83 5.32
C SER A 60 -2.78 -10.37 5.32
N ASP A 61 -3.11 -9.37 6.13
CA ASP A 61 -4.45 -8.79 6.09
C ASP A 61 -4.55 -7.97 4.79
N SER A 62 -5.55 -8.28 3.96
CA SER A 62 -5.86 -7.51 2.76
C SER A 62 -6.40 -6.15 3.18
N LEU A 63 -5.73 -5.08 2.74
CA LEU A 63 -6.06 -3.70 3.03
C LEU A 63 -6.89 -3.10 1.87
N ASP A 64 -8.16 -2.85 2.14
CA ASP A 64 -9.04 -2.04 1.30
C ASP A 64 -8.79 -0.55 1.56
N PHE A 65 -7.85 0.04 0.82
CA PHE A 65 -7.46 1.45 0.97
C PHE A 65 -8.27 2.37 0.04
N ASN A 66 -9.11 3.23 0.62
CA ASN A 66 -10.00 4.13 -0.13
C ASN A 66 -9.92 5.59 0.38
N PRO A 67 -8.79 6.27 0.16
CA PRO A 67 -8.57 7.63 0.62
C PRO A 67 -9.49 8.63 -0.07
N SER A 68 -10.07 9.54 0.71
CA SER A 68 -11.10 10.46 0.21
C SER A 68 -10.55 11.66 -0.58
N ASN A 69 -9.32 12.09 -0.34
CA ASN A 69 -8.72 13.24 -1.04
C ASN A 69 -7.19 13.18 -1.05
N PRO A 70 -6.57 12.34 -1.90
CA PRO A 70 -5.13 12.29 -2.03
C PRO A 70 -4.59 13.63 -2.56
N ARG A 71 -3.48 14.08 -1.99
CA ARG A 71 -2.78 15.32 -2.37
C ARG A 71 -1.52 14.98 -3.14
N GLY A 72 -1.14 15.84 -4.08
CA GLY A 72 0.07 15.70 -4.87
C GLY A 72 0.89 16.97 -4.83
N ALA A 73 2.20 16.84 -4.76
CA ALA A 73 3.11 17.96 -4.82
C ALA A 73 4.39 17.61 -5.58
N THR A 74 5.07 18.62 -6.10
CA THR A 74 6.35 18.47 -6.79
C THR A 74 7.26 19.65 -6.51
N THR A 75 8.57 19.42 -6.59
CA THR A 75 9.59 20.46 -6.56
C THR A 75 10.79 20.05 -7.38
N THR A 76 11.69 20.99 -7.64
CA THR A 76 13.01 20.74 -8.22
C THR A 76 14.04 21.04 -7.14
N ALA A 77 14.87 20.04 -6.82
CA ALA A 77 15.96 20.17 -5.87
C ALA A 77 17.07 21.08 -6.44
N GLU A 78 17.99 21.52 -5.58
CA GLU A 78 19.09 22.41 -5.95
C GLU A 78 20.01 21.82 -7.04
N ASP A 79 20.14 20.50 -7.07
CA ASP A 79 20.91 19.77 -8.07
C ASP A 79 20.18 19.60 -9.43
N GLY A 80 18.97 20.14 -9.55
CA GLY A 80 18.13 20.09 -10.75
C GLY A 80 17.28 18.82 -10.86
N THR A 81 17.43 17.85 -9.97
CA THR A 81 16.59 16.65 -9.93
C THR A 81 15.21 16.97 -9.38
N ARG A 82 14.21 16.17 -9.73
CA ARG A 82 12.84 16.37 -9.28
C ARG A 82 12.42 15.44 -8.16
N VAL A 83 11.46 15.95 -7.39
CA VAL A 83 10.77 15.22 -6.35
C VAL A 83 9.28 15.31 -6.60
N TRP A 84 8.58 14.20 -6.42
CA TRP A 84 7.12 14.15 -6.34
C TRP A 84 6.70 13.52 -5.03
N LEU A 85 5.63 14.04 -4.46
CA LEU A 85 5.02 13.54 -3.24
C LEU A 85 3.54 13.32 -3.51
N VAL A 86 3.02 12.15 -3.16
CA VAL A 86 1.58 11.89 -3.06
C VAL A 86 1.30 11.47 -1.64
N GLU A 87 0.35 12.13 -1.00
CA GLU A 87 -0.12 11.78 0.35
C GLU A 87 -1.59 11.41 0.28
N ALA A 88 -1.93 10.25 0.83
CA ALA A 88 -3.27 9.73 0.88
C ALA A 88 -3.58 9.21 2.27
N ILE A 89 -4.75 9.57 2.81
CA ILE A 89 -5.17 9.18 4.15
C ILE A 89 -6.54 8.51 4.07
N ASP A 90 -6.66 7.36 4.71
CA ASP A 90 -7.89 6.61 4.91
C ASP A 90 -8.00 6.19 6.38
N GLY A 91 -8.88 6.87 7.13
CA GLY A 91 -9.01 6.69 8.57
C GLY A 91 -7.69 6.92 9.32
N ALA A 92 -7.19 5.88 9.98
CA ALA A 92 -5.93 5.89 10.72
C ALA A 92 -4.73 5.37 9.91
N THR A 93 -4.90 5.22 8.60
CA THR A 93 -3.86 4.74 7.68
C THR A 93 -3.46 5.84 6.72
N ALA A 94 -2.16 6.07 6.58
CA ALA A 94 -1.60 7.03 5.65
C ALA A 94 -0.64 6.32 4.69
N LEU A 95 -0.79 6.57 3.40
CA LEU A 95 0.12 6.11 2.36
C LEU A 95 0.80 7.32 1.72
N THR A 96 2.12 7.28 1.70
CA THR A 96 2.96 8.27 1.03
C THR A 96 3.68 7.62 -0.14
N ILE A 97 3.62 8.27 -1.30
CA ILE A 97 4.42 7.94 -2.49
C ILE A 97 5.43 9.08 -2.67
N GLU A 98 6.71 8.77 -2.61
CA GLU A 98 7.79 9.74 -2.85
C GLU A 98 8.61 9.27 -4.05
N LEU A 99 8.68 10.09 -5.10
CA LEU A 99 9.48 9.79 -6.29
C LEU A 99 10.69 10.72 -6.29
N TYR A 100 11.89 10.15 -6.22
CA TYR A 100 13.15 10.88 -6.19
C TYR A 100 13.99 10.58 -7.43
N GLU A 101 14.04 11.53 -8.37
CA GLU A 101 14.85 11.38 -9.59
C GLU A 101 16.34 11.17 -9.26
N ALA A 102 16.88 11.85 -8.24
CA ALA A 102 18.26 11.71 -7.79
C ALA A 102 18.64 10.27 -7.38
N TYR A 103 17.65 9.47 -7.00
CA TYR A 103 17.82 8.08 -6.56
C TYR A 103 17.35 7.07 -7.62
N GLY A 104 17.22 7.49 -8.87
CA GLY A 104 16.79 6.64 -9.98
C GLY A 104 15.27 6.48 -10.09
N GLY A 105 14.51 7.35 -9.44
CA GLY A 105 13.06 7.43 -9.60
C GLY A 105 12.64 7.72 -11.06
N PRO A 106 11.39 7.43 -11.41
CA PRO A 106 10.90 7.54 -12.78
C PRO A 106 10.89 9.00 -13.27
N THR A 107 11.36 9.21 -14.49
CA THR A 107 11.33 10.52 -15.17
C THR A 107 10.34 10.58 -16.34
N THR A 108 9.69 9.45 -16.63
CA THR A 108 8.63 9.32 -17.64
C THR A 108 7.54 8.37 -17.14
N ALA A 109 6.37 8.40 -17.78
CA ALA A 109 5.33 7.40 -17.58
C ALA A 109 5.84 5.98 -17.90
N GLY A 110 5.29 4.97 -17.23
CA GLY A 110 5.71 3.58 -17.34
C GLY A 110 5.39 2.78 -16.08
N VAL A 111 5.84 1.51 -16.06
CA VAL A 111 5.72 0.64 -14.90
C VAL A 111 7.04 0.68 -14.12
N VAL A 112 6.93 0.84 -12.81
CA VAL A 112 8.03 0.69 -11.84
C VAL A 112 7.76 -0.56 -11.02
N GLU A 113 8.57 -1.59 -11.20
CA GLU A 113 8.53 -2.79 -10.37
C GLU A 113 9.15 -2.49 -9.00
N MET A 114 8.56 -3.02 -7.92
CA MET A 114 9.18 -2.94 -6.61
C MET A 114 10.33 -3.94 -6.55
N ILE A 115 11.56 -3.46 -6.70
CA ILE A 115 12.76 -4.26 -6.54
C ILE A 115 13.40 -3.94 -5.18
N GLN A 116 14.56 -4.55 -4.90
CA GLN A 116 15.21 -4.42 -3.60
C GLN A 116 15.52 -2.96 -3.22
N GLN A 117 15.74 -2.09 -4.21
CA GLN A 117 16.07 -0.69 -3.98
C GLN A 117 14.90 0.09 -3.35
N GLU A 118 13.67 -0.25 -3.71
CA GLU A 118 12.41 0.38 -3.28
C GLU A 118 11.98 -0.07 -1.89
N THR A 119 12.54 -1.17 -1.38
CA THR A 119 12.20 -1.74 -0.06
C THR A 119 12.82 -0.99 1.13
N SER A 120 13.63 0.04 0.88
CA SER A 120 14.35 0.80 1.90
C SER A 120 14.32 2.29 1.60
N TYR A 121 13.92 3.08 2.60
CA TYR A 121 13.82 4.53 2.49
C TYR A 121 15.16 5.21 2.16
N ALA A 122 16.28 4.63 2.58
CA ALA A 122 17.61 5.17 2.29
C ALA A 122 18.04 5.02 0.83
N THR A 123 17.34 4.21 0.03
CA THR A 123 17.79 3.79 -1.31
C THR A 123 16.76 3.98 -2.41
N CYS A 124 15.48 4.07 -2.06
CA CYS A 124 14.40 4.09 -3.02
C CYS A 124 14.40 5.33 -3.91
N GLY A 125 14.29 5.10 -5.23
CA GLY A 125 13.88 6.14 -6.17
C GLY A 125 12.36 6.28 -6.24
N THR A 126 11.63 5.19 -5.95
CA THR A 126 10.18 5.15 -5.77
C THR A 126 9.89 4.61 -4.37
N CYS A 127 9.65 5.50 -3.43
CA CYS A 127 9.43 5.15 -2.03
C CYS A 127 7.93 5.07 -1.76
N LEU A 128 7.47 3.88 -1.36
CA LEU A 128 6.10 3.68 -0.88
C LEU A 128 6.16 3.46 0.63
N ILE A 129 5.50 4.33 1.40
CA ILE A 129 5.55 4.29 2.86
C ILE A 129 4.11 4.26 3.35
N LEU A 130 3.70 3.12 3.90
CA LEU A 130 2.42 2.98 4.56
C LEU A 130 2.63 3.17 6.07
N ARG A 131 1.76 3.92 6.71
CA ARG A 131 1.76 4.15 8.16
C ARG A 131 0.37 3.86 8.71
N THR A 132 0.31 3.24 9.88
CA THR A 132 -0.95 2.87 10.54
C THR A 132 -0.98 3.37 11.98
N GLY A 133 -2.18 3.38 12.56
CA GLY A 133 -2.42 3.94 13.89
C GLY A 133 -2.19 5.45 13.94
N CYS A 134 -2.41 6.14 12.82
CA CYS A 134 -2.15 7.55 12.66
C CYS A 134 -3.21 8.42 13.35
N VAL A 135 -2.76 9.46 14.04
CA VAL A 135 -3.56 10.48 14.70
C VAL A 135 -3.12 11.86 14.18
N ALA A 136 -4.09 12.68 13.78
CA ALA A 136 -3.82 14.03 13.29
C ALA A 136 -3.46 14.99 14.43
N HIS A 137 -2.36 15.71 14.26
CA HIS A 137 -1.90 16.79 15.12
C HIS A 137 -1.66 18.03 14.28
N ASN A 138 -2.58 19.01 14.27
CA ASN A 138 -2.47 20.31 13.58
C ASN A 138 -1.80 20.27 12.18
N ASP A 139 -0.47 20.28 12.12
CA ASP A 139 0.40 20.31 10.95
C ASP A 139 1.02 18.96 10.54
N HIS A 140 0.86 17.88 11.31
CA HIS A 140 1.40 16.55 11.01
C HIS A 140 0.52 15.38 11.47
N MET A 141 0.85 14.17 11.03
CA MET A 141 0.28 12.91 11.52
C MET A 141 1.31 12.21 12.40
N ASP A 142 0.92 11.84 13.61
CA ASP A 142 1.70 10.93 14.45
C ASP A 142 1.19 9.51 14.24
N CYS A 143 2.05 8.59 13.80
CA CYS A 143 1.69 7.22 13.44
C CYS A 143 2.49 6.21 14.24
N GLN A 144 1.85 5.12 14.64
CA GLN A 144 2.45 4.12 15.53
C GLN A 144 3.43 3.19 14.79
N LYS A 145 3.11 2.83 13.55
CA LYS A 145 3.87 1.85 12.77
C LYS A 145 4.14 2.35 11.36
N SER A 146 5.24 1.87 10.80
CA SER A 146 5.67 2.17 9.44
C SER A 146 5.91 0.88 8.68
N PHE A 147 5.59 0.91 7.40
CA PHE A 147 5.71 -0.22 6.49
C PHE A 147 6.28 0.24 5.17
N MET A 148 7.10 -0.61 4.57
CA MET A 148 7.64 -0.41 3.21
C MET A 148 7.35 -1.66 2.38
N PRO A 149 7.28 -1.54 1.03
CA PRO A 149 6.99 -2.68 0.18
C PRO A 149 8.11 -3.71 0.28
N ARG A 150 7.73 -4.98 0.11
CA ARG A 150 8.67 -6.04 -0.26
C ARG A 150 9.07 -5.86 -1.74
N ALA A 151 10.08 -6.60 -2.17
CA ALA A 151 10.53 -6.60 -3.57
C ALA A 151 9.58 -7.42 -4.45
N GLU A 152 8.30 -7.04 -4.45
CA GLU A 152 7.21 -7.62 -5.22
C GLU A 152 6.10 -6.57 -5.43
N GLY A 153 5.35 -6.72 -6.53
CA GLY A 153 4.35 -5.74 -6.97
C GLY A 153 4.93 -4.57 -7.74
N GLN A 154 4.08 -3.59 -8.04
CA GLN A 154 4.43 -2.53 -8.97
C GLN A 154 3.60 -1.25 -8.78
N MET A 155 4.14 -0.17 -9.34
CA MET A 155 3.46 1.10 -9.57
C MET A 155 3.40 1.37 -11.07
N GLU A 156 2.19 1.50 -11.62
CA GLU A 156 2.00 2.04 -12.98
C GLU A 156 1.86 3.55 -12.90
N ILE A 157 2.64 4.28 -13.69
CA ILE A 157 2.55 5.73 -13.87
C ILE A 157 1.99 6.01 -15.26
N GLN A 158 0.78 6.53 -15.30
CA GLN A 158 0.10 6.89 -16.55
C GLN A 158 0.41 8.32 -16.97
N THR A 159 0.49 9.25 -16.02
CA THR A 159 0.86 10.64 -16.26
C THR A 159 1.85 11.09 -15.19
N LEU A 160 2.99 11.64 -15.63
CA LEU A 160 4.00 12.26 -14.76
C LEU A 160 4.15 13.74 -15.12
N GLY A 161 3.37 14.59 -14.47
CA GLY A 161 3.50 16.03 -14.58
C GLY A 161 4.78 16.51 -13.91
N MET A 162 5.46 17.48 -14.50
CA MET A 162 6.76 18.01 -14.07
C MET A 162 6.65 19.32 -13.27
N SER A 163 5.48 19.96 -13.26
CA SER A 163 5.27 21.29 -12.69
C SER A 163 3.98 21.37 -11.86
N PRO A 164 3.89 22.29 -10.88
CA PRO A 164 2.64 22.62 -10.22
C PRO A 164 1.53 22.94 -11.22
N GLY A 165 0.32 22.47 -10.92
CA GLY A 165 -0.85 22.55 -11.78
C GLY A 165 -0.96 21.42 -12.83
N GLN A 166 0.07 20.62 -13.03
CA GLN A 166 0.00 19.40 -13.83
C GLN A 166 -0.53 18.22 -12.99
N ARG A 167 -0.67 17.04 -13.59
CA ARG A 167 -1.21 15.85 -12.92
C ARG A 167 -0.13 14.79 -12.73
N LEU A 168 -0.26 14.04 -11.64
CA LEU A 168 0.40 12.75 -11.45
C LEU A 168 -0.69 11.70 -11.27
N SER A 169 -0.70 10.67 -12.12
CA SER A 169 -1.73 9.62 -12.08
C SER A 169 -1.17 8.25 -12.40
N GLY A 170 -1.80 7.23 -11.85
CA GLY A 170 -1.34 5.86 -11.93
C GLY A 170 -2.11 4.91 -11.03
N SER A 171 -1.53 3.75 -10.78
CA SER A 171 -2.06 2.75 -9.86
C SER A 171 -0.94 1.99 -9.16
N LEU A 172 -1.25 1.51 -7.95
CA LEU A 172 -0.47 0.50 -7.25
C LEU A 172 -1.16 -0.86 -7.39
N SER A 173 -0.39 -1.94 -7.58
CA SER A 173 -0.94 -3.29 -7.61
C SER A 173 0.05 -4.33 -7.08
N ASP A 174 -0.51 -5.43 -6.56
CA ASP A 174 0.24 -6.63 -6.15
C ASP A 174 1.31 -6.35 -5.09
N LEU A 175 1.09 -5.32 -4.26
CA LEU A 175 2.04 -4.89 -3.23
C LEU A 175 1.80 -5.62 -1.92
N VAL A 176 2.89 -6.09 -1.33
CA VAL A 176 2.94 -6.54 0.06
C VAL A 176 3.81 -5.59 0.86
N PHE A 177 3.24 -4.91 1.83
CA PHE A 177 3.94 -4.06 2.78
C PHE A 177 4.39 -4.89 3.99
N GLN A 178 5.63 -4.67 4.44
CA GLN A 178 6.19 -5.29 5.64
C GLN A 178 6.48 -4.24 6.70
N GLU A 179 6.22 -4.55 7.98
CA GLU A 179 6.51 -3.65 9.09
C GLU A 179 8.03 -3.41 9.21
N VAL A 180 8.41 -2.14 9.30
CA VAL A 180 9.81 -1.71 9.35
C VAL A 180 10.02 -0.65 10.42
N THR A 181 11.25 -0.57 10.91
CA THR A 181 11.78 0.63 11.57
C THR A 181 12.58 1.45 10.57
N ILE A 182 12.36 2.76 10.55
CA ILE A 182 13.10 3.70 9.71
C ILE A 182 13.92 4.60 10.64
N GLY A 183 15.25 4.45 10.58
CA GLY A 183 16.18 5.25 11.37
C GLY A 183 16.31 6.69 10.87
N SER A 184 16.99 7.53 11.64
CA SER A 184 17.14 8.97 11.35
C SER A 184 17.90 9.31 10.06
N ARG A 185 18.58 8.33 9.44
CA ARG A 185 19.19 8.49 8.10
C ARG A 185 18.54 7.57 7.07
N GLY A 186 17.28 7.19 7.28
CA GLY A 186 16.49 6.36 6.37
C GLY A 186 16.80 4.86 6.38
N GLN A 187 17.72 4.39 7.24
CA GLN A 187 18.00 2.95 7.32
C GLN A 187 16.72 2.22 7.69
N THR A 188 16.29 1.35 6.80
CA THR A 188 15.04 0.62 6.94
C THR A 188 15.36 -0.81 7.36
N ASN A 189 14.83 -1.26 8.49
CA ASN A 189 15.03 -2.62 8.99
C ASN A 189 13.68 -3.29 9.24
N PRO A 190 13.41 -4.47 8.65
CA PRO A 190 12.22 -5.24 8.94
C PRO A 190 12.09 -5.54 10.44
N VAL A 191 10.89 -5.40 10.98
CA VAL A 191 10.58 -5.81 12.34
C VAL A 191 10.44 -7.33 12.36
N THR A 192 11.24 -8.02 13.18
CA THR A 192 11.15 -9.48 13.29
C THR A 192 9.80 -9.89 13.86
N GLY A 193 9.02 -10.64 13.08
CA GLY A 193 7.65 -11.00 13.45
C GLY A 193 6.65 -9.83 13.36
N GLY A 194 7.02 -8.73 12.69
CA GLY A 194 6.16 -7.58 12.45
C GLY A 194 5.10 -7.83 11.38
N GLU A 195 4.08 -6.98 11.32
CA GLU A 195 2.90 -7.19 10.47
C GLU A 195 3.19 -7.14 8.96
N LEU A 196 2.35 -7.81 8.17
CA LEU A 196 2.31 -7.74 6.71
C LEU A 196 0.93 -7.25 6.26
N PHE A 197 0.90 -6.41 5.21
CA PHE A 197 -0.33 -5.96 4.58
C PHE A 197 -0.27 -6.16 3.07
N GLU A 198 -1.30 -6.81 2.52
CA GLU A 198 -1.53 -6.86 1.09
C GLU A 198 -2.37 -5.65 0.69
N LEU A 199 -1.82 -4.76 -0.14
CA LEU A 199 -2.59 -3.63 -0.65
C LEU A 199 -3.36 -4.08 -1.89
N ASN A 200 -4.69 -4.02 -1.82
CA ASN A 200 -5.53 -4.15 -3.00
C ASN A 200 -5.24 -3.01 -3.98
N SER A 201 -5.46 -3.24 -5.28
CA SER A 201 -5.07 -2.25 -6.27
C SER A 201 -5.68 -0.87 -6.00
N TRP A 202 -4.83 0.14 -5.88
CA TRP A 202 -5.24 1.50 -5.57
C TRP A 202 -4.90 2.44 -6.73
N PRO A 203 -5.89 2.98 -7.45
CA PRO A 203 -5.67 4.03 -8.44
C PRO A 203 -5.52 5.39 -7.76
N PHE A 204 -4.58 6.21 -8.22
CA PHE A 204 -4.41 7.58 -7.75
C PHE A 204 -4.40 8.55 -8.93
N ASN A 205 -4.91 9.75 -8.67
CA ASN A 205 -4.92 10.81 -9.67
C ASN A 205 -4.95 12.18 -9.00
N VAL A 206 -3.77 12.78 -8.83
CA VAL A 206 -3.59 14.03 -8.08
C VAL A 206 -3.19 15.19 -8.99
N ARG A 207 -3.61 16.39 -8.61
CA ARG A 207 -3.06 17.64 -9.16
C ARG A 207 -1.85 18.00 -8.31
N LEU A 208 -0.74 18.32 -8.98
CA LEU A 208 0.51 18.67 -8.31
C LEU A 208 0.45 20.12 -7.82
N GLU A 209 0.77 20.31 -6.55
CA GLU A 209 1.08 21.60 -5.94
C GLU A 209 2.60 21.76 -5.80
N ALA A 210 3.07 22.92 -5.32
CA ALA A 210 4.49 23.08 -4.99
C ALA A 210 4.75 22.45 -3.60
N LEU A 211 5.77 21.58 -3.49
CA LEU A 211 6.07 20.83 -2.25
C LEU A 211 6.40 21.74 -1.06
N ASN A 212 7.00 22.90 -1.34
CA ASN A 212 7.32 23.90 -0.32
C ASN A 212 6.27 25.01 -0.28
N GLY A 213 5.00 24.69 -0.61
CA GLY A 213 4.02 25.70 -0.98
C GLY A 213 4.56 26.67 -2.06
N PRO A 214 3.86 27.78 -2.34
CA PRO A 214 4.54 28.94 -2.87
C PRO A 214 5.45 29.47 -1.75
N GLU A 215 6.69 28.97 -1.62
CA GLU A 215 7.68 29.35 -0.59
C GLU A 215 7.03 29.82 0.70
N GLU A 216 6.59 28.95 1.63
CA GLU A 216 5.88 29.33 2.89
C GLU A 216 5.91 30.84 3.12
N ALA A 217 4.89 31.55 2.60
CA ALA A 217 5.06 32.95 2.24
C ALA A 217 5.76 33.71 3.38
N CYS A 218 6.87 34.39 3.09
CA CYS A 218 7.74 34.99 4.12
C CYS A 218 8.73 34.07 4.82
N GLY A 219 9.11 32.95 4.22
CA GLY A 219 10.07 31.99 4.79
C GLY A 219 9.56 31.34 6.07
N GLY A 220 8.24 31.13 6.18
CA GLY A 220 7.59 30.48 7.33
C GLY A 220 7.49 31.33 8.60
N HIS A 221 7.92 32.60 8.54
CA HIS A 221 8.03 33.49 9.70
C HIS A 221 7.39 34.86 9.46
N GLY A 222 6.27 34.87 8.73
CA GLY A 222 5.52 36.09 8.48
C GLY A 222 4.27 35.88 7.63
N GLN A 223 3.56 36.97 7.39
CA GLN A 223 2.38 37.01 6.54
C GLN A 223 2.67 37.79 5.26
N LEU A 224 2.37 37.20 4.10
CA LEU A 224 2.56 37.85 2.80
C LEU A 224 1.43 38.83 2.48
N HIS A 225 1.79 40.06 2.17
CA HIS A 225 0.89 41.10 1.67
C HIS A 225 1.36 41.62 0.31
N GLY A 226 0.92 40.94 -0.75
CA GLY A 226 1.22 41.33 -2.12
C GLY A 226 2.69 41.08 -2.47
N ASP A 227 3.53 42.09 -2.28
CA ASP A 227 4.94 42.13 -2.66
C ASP A 227 5.91 42.19 -1.47
N HIS A 228 5.40 42.06 -0.24
CA HIS A 228 6.24 42.09 0.96
C HIS A 228 5.69 41.24 2.10
N CYS A 229 6.59 40.98 3.04
CA CYS A 229 6.33 40.18 4.23
C CYS A 229 6.21 40.98 5.53
N ASP A 230 5.13 40.75 6.26
CA ASP A 230 4.95 41.18 7.64
C ASP A 230 5.50 40.08 8.57
N CYS A 231 6.75 40.25 9.01
CA CYS A 231 7.46 39.21 9.77
C CYS A 231 6.97 39.08 11.22
N ASP A 232 6.99 37.85 11.72
CA ASP A 232 6.72 37.52 13.12
C ASP A 232 7.73 38.20 14.07
N PRO A 233 7.37 38.41 15.35
CA PRO A 233 8.30 38.91 16.35
C PRO A 233 9.60 38.09 16.42
N GLY A 234 10.75 38.77 16.35
CA GLY A 234 12.07 38.12 16.31
C GLY A 234 12.61 37.88 14.89
N TYR A 235 11.84 38.26 13.87
CA TYR A 235 12.23 38.20 12.47
C TYR A 235 12.08 39.57 11.80
N ARG A 236 12.83 39.78 10.73
CA ARG A 236 12.79 40.98 9.88
C ARG A 236 12.84 40.59 8.42
N ARG A 237 12.32 41.45 7.54
CA ARG A 237 12.42 41.25 6.08
C ARG A 237 13.87 41.15 5.64
N ASP A 238 14.15 40.21 4.75
CA ASP A 238 15.45 40.12 4.08
C ASP A 238 15.65 41.35 3.19
N PRO A 239 16.73 42.13 3.37
CA PRO A 239 17.01 43.29 2.53
C PRO A 239 17.27 42.94 1.05
N GLN A 240 17.62 41.69 0.76
CA GLN A 240 17.90 41.19 -0.59
C GLN A 240 16.68 40.52 -1.21
N ASP A 241 15.72 40.09 -0.39
CA ASP A 241 14.52 39.39 -0.80
C ASP A 241 13.29 39.80 0.06
N PRO A 242 12.47 40.76 -0.41
CA PRO A 242 11.30 41.25 0.32
C PRO A 242 10.24 40.18 0.62
N MET A 243 10.33 39.02 -0.03
CA MET A 243 9.42 37.88 0.12
C MET A 243 9.86 36.90 1.20
N ARG A 244 10.91 37.23 1.96
CA ARG A 244 11.51 36.35 2.97
C ARG A 244 11.73 37.06 4.31
N CYS A 245 11.40 36.38 5.41
CA CYS A 245 11.76 36.81 6.75
C CYS A 245 13.01 36.05 7.24
N ILE A 246 13.95 36.79 7.82
CA ILE A 246 15.18 36.28 8.42
C ILE A 246 15.24 36.68 9.89
N PRO A 247 15.97 35.97 10.76
CA PRO A 247 16.13 36.34 12.16
C PRO A 247 16.59 37.80 12.33
N GLY A 248 15.89 38.52 13.20
CA GLY A 248 15.97 39.97 13.42
C GLY A 248 16.91 40.39 14.53
#